data_AF-A0A962KV70-F1
#
_entry.id   AF-A0A962KV70-F1
#
_cell.length_a   1.000
_cell.length_b   1.000
_cell.length_c   1.000
_cell.angle_alpha   90.00
_cell.angle_beta   90.00
_cell.angle_gamma   90.00
#
_symmetry.space_group_name_H-M   'P 1'
#
loop_
_entity.id
_entity.type
_entity.pdbx_description
1 polymer ?
#
loop_
_entity_poly.entity_id
_entity_poly.type
_entity_poly.pdbx_seq_one_letter_code
_entity_poly.pdbx_strand_id
1 'polypeptide(L)'
;MKTFSNYLVLAAALVQLTACQTTGSDQQAADMAKQQQSAKIDAAIDKALAEGGEANLSGALLALERQYKRDSSNPDTAYRYAKALRQADFANRASVVLTPFAKQPEAPSGILSEMSSIELSLGHFKSAENYAQQAVMKNPEDYIAYQNLGIALESQENHPAAERAFRKGLETWKGDPTPIMNNLALNLATQGYIDEAIQILEKAKALSPDRIEIERNLRIVRALGETS
;
A
#
# COMPACT_ATOMS: atom_id res chain seq x y z
N MET A 1 -63.41 -58.15 -44.28
CA MET A 1 -62.58 -58.55 -45.43
C MET A 1 -62.28 -57.31 -46.27
N LYS A 2 -60.97 -57.10 -46.56
CA LYS A 2 -60.32 -56.13 -47.49
C LYS A 2 -60.44 -54.63 -47.16
N THR A 3 -59.42 -53.75 -47.19
CA THR A 3 -57.93 -53.79 -47.29
C THR A 3 -57.39 -52.34 -47.24
N PHE A 4 -56.23 -52.10 -46.58
CA PHE A 4 -55.05 -51.24 -46.90
C PHE A 4 -55.22 -49.91 -47.70
N SER A 5 -54.49 -48.79 -47.55
CA SER A 5 -53.33 -48.34 -46.75
C SER A 5 -53.04 -46.84 -47.06
N ASN A 6 -52.39 -46.14 -46.12
CA ASN A 6 -51.23 -45.23 -46.30
C ASN A 6 -51.33 -43.67 -46.45
N TYR A 7 -50.41 -43.04 -45.69
CA TYR A 7 -49.78 -41.69 -45.72
C TYR A 7 -50.44 -40.55 -44.88
N LEU A 8 -49.84 -40.15 -43.73
CA LEU A 8 -48.78 -39.11 -43.52
C LEU A 8 -49.41 -37.70 -43.47
N VAL A 9 -49.21 -36.74 -42.55
CA VAL A 9 -48.19 -36.39 -41.54
C VAL A 9 -48.88 -35.50 -40.48
N LEU A 10 -48.55 -35.69 -39.19
CA LEU A 10 -48.84 -34.76 -38.09
C LEU A 10 -47.88 -33.55 -38.17
N ALA A 11 -48.40 -32.33 -38.21
CA ALA A 11 -47.64 -31.11 -37.94
C ALA A 11 -48.11 -30.48 -36.63
N ALA A 12 -47.57 -30.95 -35.51
CA ALA A 12 -47.68 -30.29 -34.21
C ALA A 12 -46.56 -29.23 -34.11
N ALA A 13 -46.95 -27.99 -33.86
CA ALA A 13 -46.05 -26.88 -33.64
C ALA A 13 -45.22 -27.09 -32.36
N LEU A 14 -43.93 -27.37 -32.52
CA LEU A 14 -42.93 -27.25 -31.47
C LEU A 14 -42.24 -25.90 -31.64
N VAL A 15 -42.73 -24.89 -30.90
CA VAL A 15 -41.92 -23.70 -30.60
C VAL A 15 -40.80 -24.18 -29.69
N GLN A 16 -39.62 -24.43 -30.26
CA GLN A 16 -38.42 -24.63 -29.46
C GLN A 16 -38.07 -23.28 -28.84
N LEU A 17 -38.43 -23.10 -27.57
CA LEU A 17 -37.75 -22.17 -26.68
C LEU A 17 -36.29 -22.62 -26.61
N THR A 18 -35.44 -22.04 -27.44
CA THR A 18 -34.00 -22.03 -27.20
C THR A 18 -33.77 -21.24 -25.92
N ALA A 19 -33.84 -21.92 -24.79
CA ALA A 19 -33.13 -21.47 -23.61
C ALA A 19 -31.66 -21.42 -24.01
N CYS A 20 -31.13 -20.22 -24.24
CA CYS A 20 -29.69 -20.03 -24.35
C CYS A 20 -29.08 -20.56 -23.06
N GLN A 21 -28.57 -21.79 -23.11
CA GLN A 21 -27.55 -22.23 -22.17
C GLN A 21 -26.37 -21.29 -22.43
N THR A 22 -26.26 -20.21 -21.66
CA THR A 22 -25.03 -19.43 -21.59
C THR A 22 -23.94 -20.42 -21.20
N THR A 23 -23.09 -20.76 -22.16
CA THR A 23 -22.11 -21.83 -21.99
C THR A 23 -21.11 -21.40 -20.91
N GLY A 24 -20.49 -22.36 -20.20
CA GLY A 24 -19.43 -22.05 -19.24
C GLY A 24 -18.29 -21.21 -19.86
N SER A 25 -18.07 -21.34 -21.17
CA SER A 25 -17.15 -20.51 -21.94
C SER A 25 -17.57 -19.05 -22.08
N ASP A 26 -18.86 -18.75 -22.21
CA ASP A 26 -19.35 -17.35 -22.30
C ASP A 26 -19.23 -16.65 -20.94
N GLN A 27 -19.52 -17.37 -19.86
CA GLN A 27 -19.34 -16.85 -18.49
C GLN A 27 -17.86 -16.66 -18.15
N GLN A 28 -17.02 -17.63 -18.50
CA GLN A 28 -15.57 -17.53 -18.29
C GLN A 28 -14.96 -16.38 -19.11
N ALA A 29 -15.39 -16.18 -20.36
CA ALA A 29 -14.96 -15.04 -21.16
C ALA A 29 -15.41 -13.69 -20.57
N ALA A 30 -16.64 -13.62 -20.06
CA ALA A 30 -17.16 -12.42 -19.38
C ALA A 30 -16.40 -12.11 -18.08
N ASP A 31 -16.05 -13.14 -17.30
CA ASP A 31 -15.30 -12.99 -16.06
C ASP A 31 -13.85 -12.60 -16.32
N MET A 32 -13.21 -13.17 -17.35
CA MET A 32 -11.88 -12.73 -17.82
C MET A 32 -11.89 -11.27 -18.28
N ALA A 33 -12.92 -10.84 -19.02
CA ALA A 33 -13.06 -9.45 -19.46
C ALA A 33 -13.23 -8.49 -18.27
N LYS A 34 -14.03 -8.86 -17.25
CA LYS A 34 -14.17 -8.10 -16.00
C LYS A 34 -12.84 -8.02 -15.24
N GLN A 35 -12.09 -9.13 -15.16
CA GLN A 35 -10.80 -9.17 -14.48
C GLN A 35 -9.77 -8.29 -15.19
N GLN A 36 -9.70 -8.35 -16.52
CA GLN A 36 -8.82 -7.49 -17.31
C GLN A 36 -9.21 -6.01 -17.16
N GLN A 37 -10.50 -5.71 -17.09
CA GLN A 37 -10.98 -4.35 -16.86
C GLN A 37 -10.64 -3.86 -15.45
N SER A 38 -10.75 -4.71 -14.41
CA SER A 38 -10.32 -4.38 -13.05
C SER A 38 -8.83 -4.06 -13.03
N ALA A 39 -7.99 -4.92 -13.62
CA ALA A 39 -6.54 -4.72 -13.64
C ALA A 39 -6.14 -3.39 -14.33
N LYS A 40 -6.86 -2.96 -15.37
CA LYS A 40 -6.65 -1.65 -16.00
C LYS A 40 -7.02 -0.48 -15.08
N ILE A 41 -8.13 -0.60 -14.36
CA ILE A 41 -8.55 0.41 -13.37
C ILE A 41 -7.51 0.47 -12.25
N ASP A 42 -7.03 -0.68 -11.80
CA ASP A 42 -6.07 -0.78 -10.71
C ASP A 42 -4.73 -0.15 -11.10
N ALA A 43 -4.23 -0.43 -12.31
CA ALA A 43 -3.04 0.23 -12.85
C ALA A 43 -3.22 1.75 -13.01
N ALA A 44 -4.41 2.22 -13.39
CA ALA A 44 -4.69 3.66 -13.50
C ALA A 44 -4.71 4.35 -12.13
N ILE A 45 -5.27 3.69 -11.11
CA ILE A 45 -5.23 4.15 -9.71
C ILE A 45 -3.78 4.22 -9.24
N ASP A 46 -3.00 3.16 -9.43
CA ASP A 46 -1.62 3.09 -8.93
C ASP A 46 -0.76 4.18 -9.60
N LYS A 47 -0.97 4.42 -10.90
CA LYS A 47 -0.36 5.52 -11.63
C LYS A 47 -0.78 6.88 -11.04
N ALA A 48 -2.07 7.11 -10.82
CA ALA A 48 -2.58 8.36 -10.26
C ALA A 48 -2.03 8.65 -8.85
N LEU A 49 -1.85 7.60 -8.03
CA LEU A 49 -1.23 7.71 -6.70
C LEU A 49 0.29 7.97 -6.79
N ALA A 50 0.97 7.49 -7.84
CA ALA A 50 2.40 7.68 -8.03
C ALA A 50 2.76 9.05 -8.63
N GLU A 51 1.98 9.55 -9.60
CA GLU A 51 2.26 10.82 -10.29
C GLU A 51 2.03 12.05 -9.40
N GLY A 52 1.26 11.91 -8.31
CA GLY A 52 0.94 13.01 -7.41
C GLY A 52 0.03 14.07 -8.05
N GLY A 53 -0.50 14.96 -7.22
CA GLY A 53 -1.43 16.01 -7.63
C GLY A 53 -2.86 15.78 -7.12
N GLU A 54 -3.47 16.85 -6.58
CA GLU A 54 -4.76 16.79 -5.88
C GLU A 54 -5.89 16.19 -6.74
N ALA A 55 -5.93 16.53 -8.03
CA ALA A 55 -6.94 16.03 -8.96
C ALA A 55 -6.81 14.51 -9.22
N ASN A 56 -5.57 14.03 -9.38
CA ASN A 56 -5.27 12.61 -9.60
C ASN A 56 -5.60 11.79 -8.35
N LEU A 57 -5.23 12.30 -7.18
CA LEU A 57 -5.51 11.68 -5.89
C LEU A 57 -7.01 11.59 -5.61
N SER A 58 -7.77 12.65 -5.91
CA SER A 58 -9.22 12.69 -5.75
C SER A 58 -9.94 11.65 -6.63
N GLY A 59 -9.52 11.51 -7.89
CA GLY A 59 -10.08 10.51 -8.80
C GLY A 59 -9.80 9.07 -8.34
N ALA A 60 -8.56 8.79 -7.93
CA ALA A 60 -8.15 7.49 -7.40
C ALA A 60 -8.95 7.11 -6.13
N LEU A 61 -9.12 8.05 -5.21
CA LEU A 61 -9.91 7.86 -3.99
C LEU A 61 -11.37 7.50 -4.28
N LEU A 62 -12.02 8.22 -5.20
CA LEU A 62 -13.40 7.95 -5.57
C LEU A 62 -13.56 6.56 -6.22
N ALA A 63 -12.60 6.15 -7.05
CA ALA A 63 -12.61 4.82 -7.66
C ALA A 63 -12.45 3.71 -6.61
N LEU A 64 -11.47 3.85 -5.71
CA LEU A 64 -11.21 2.92 -4.61
C LEU A 64 -12.37 2.84 -3.63
N GLU A 65 -12.99 3.97 -3.30
CA GLU A 65 -14.18 4.00 -2.43
C GLU A 65 -15.33 3.19 -3.04
N ARG A 66 -15.57 3.34 -4.35
CA ARG A 66 -16.61 2.56 -5.04
C ARG A 66 -16.29 1.07 -5.08
N GLN A 67 -15.02 0.70 -5.28
CA GLN A 67 -14.59 -0.70 -5.23
C GLN A 67 -14.81 -1.28 -3.83
N TYR A 68 -14.34 -0.58 -2.79
CA TYR A 68 -14.49 -1.02 -1.40
C TYR A 68 -15.96 -1.12 -0.96
N LYS A 69 -16.83 -0.20 -1.42
CA LYS A 69 -18.28 -0.28 -1.13
C LYS A 69 -18.97 -1.48 -1.80
N ARG A 70 -18.45 -1.98 -2.91
CA ARG A 70 -18.99 -3.18 -3.58
C ARG A 70 -18.56 -4.46 -2.89
N ASP A 71 -17.33 -4.49 -2.40
CA ASP A 71 -16.77 -5.61 -1.65
C ASP A 71 -15.87 -5.11 -0.52
N SER A 72 -16.48 -4.87 0.64
CA SER A 72 -15.76 -4.38 1.82
C SER A 72 -14.99 -5.48 2.54
N SER A 73 -15.06 -6.73 2.06
CA SER A 73 -14.36 -7.88 2.61
C SER A 73 -13.03 -8.18 1.91
N ASN A 74 -12.76 -7.49 0.79
CA ASN A 74 -11.52 -7.68 0.03
C ASN A 74 -10.34 -6.94 0.70
N PRO A 75 -9.32 -7.66 1.21
CA PRO A 75 -8.18 -7.05 1.90
C PRO A 75 -7.29 -6.21 0.97
N ASP A 76 -7.17 -6.56 -0.32
CA ASP A 76 -6.36 -5.81 -1.29
C ASP A 76 -7.01 -4.45 -1.60
N THR A 77 -8.32 -4.45 -1.84
CA THR A 77 -9.06 -3.20 -2.06
C THR A 77 -9.04 -2.33 -0.81
N ALA A 78 -9.20 -2.92 0.38
CA ALA A 78 -9.11 -2.20 1.64
C ALA A 78 -7.71 -1.59 1.86
N TYR A 79 -6.64 -2.34 1.60
CA TYR A 79 -5.26 -1.86 1.65
C TYR A 79 -5.04 -0.67 0.73
N ARG A 80 -5.37 -0.80 -0.56
CA ARG A 80 -5.18 0.26 -1.56
C ARG A 80 -5.99 1.50 -1.22
N TYR A 81 -7.22 1.32 -0.75
CA TYR A 81 -8.07 2.43 -0.32
C TYR A 81 -7.54 3.12 0.94
N ALA A 82 -7.13 2.38 1.96
CA ALA A 82 -6.57 2.94 3.18
C ALA A 82 -5.26 3.69 2.91
N LYS A 83 -4.38 3.15 2.07
CA LYS A 83 -3.15 3.82 1.64
C LYS A 83 -3.43 5.15 0.95
N ALA A 84 -4.36 5.16 0.00
CA ALA A 84 -4.77 6.38 -0.69
C ALA A 84 -5.38 7.41 0.28
N LEU A 85 -6.22 6.96 1.23
CA LEU A 85 -6.79 7.82 2.27
C LEU A 85 -5.70 8.44 3.14
N ARG A 86 -4.69 7.67 3.57
CA ARG A 86 -3.57 8.19 4.36
C ARG A 86 -2.74 9.20 3.57
N GLN A 87 -2.44 8.93 2.31
CA GLN A 87 -1.70 9.86 1.44
C GLN A 87 -2.46 11.17 1.18
N ALA A 88 -3.79 11.13 1.27
CA ALA A 88 -4.67 12.30 1.17
C ALA A 88 -5.01 12.91 2.54
N ASP A 89 -4.23 12.61 3.58
CA ASP A 89 -4.39 13.15 4.94
C ASP A 89 -5.71 12.77 5.64
N PHE A 90 -6.37 11.71 5.19
CA PHE A 90 -7.57 11.15 5.82
C PHE A 90 -7.22 9.94 6.71
N ALA A 91 -6.19 10.05 7.56
CA ALA A 91 -5.67 8.94 8.36
C ALA A 91 -6.72 8.25 9.26
N ASN A 92 -7.66 9.01 9.83
CA ASN A 92 -8.76 8.43 10.62
C ASN A 92 -9.64 7.48 9.79
N ARG A 93 -9.97 7.85 8.55
CA ARG A 93 -10.74 7.00 7.63
C ARG A 93 -9.92 5.79 7.20
N ALA A 94 -8.63 5.98 6.93
CA ALA A 94 -7.73 4.89 6.58
C ALA A 94 -7.69 3.83 7.70
N SER A 95 -7.58 4.26 8.96
CA SER A 95 -7.57 3.38 10.13
C SER A 95 -8.86 2.55 10.22
N VAL A 96 -10.03 3.17 10.03
CA VAL A 96 -11.32 2.45 10.03
C VAL A 96 -11.38 1.38 8.95
N VAL A 97 -10.92 1.69 7.73
CA VAL A 97 -10.93 0.75 6.60
C VAL A 97 -10.01 -0.45 6.84
N LEU A 98 -8.81 -0.23 7.40
CA LEU A 98 -7.78 -1.25 7.49
C LEU A 98 -7.83 -2.08 8.79
N THR A 99 -8.39 -1.53 9.87
CA THR A 99 -8.44 -2.18 11.19
C THR A 99 -9.03 -3.61 11.17
N PRO A 100 -10.14 -3.90 10.47
CA PRO A 100 -10.71 -5.26 10.44
C PRO A 100 -9.76 -6.31 9.85
N PHE A 101 -8.83 -5.89 8.99
CA PHE A 101 -7.85 -6.75 8.34
C PHE A 101 -6.57 -6.85 9.17
N ALA A 102 -6.10 -5.74 9.73
CA ALA A 102 -4.89 -5.69 10.56
C ALA A 102 -5.03 -6.44 11.90
N LYS A 103 -6.26 -6.65 12.39
CA LYS A 103 -6.52 -7.43 13.63
C LYS A 103 -6.60 -8.94 13.42
N GLN A 104 -6.54 -9.42 12.17
CA GLN A 104 -6.61 -10.86 11.89
C GLN A 104 -5.29 -11.53 12.28
N PRO A 105 -5.31 -12.75 12.87
CA PRO A 105 -4.07 -13.46 13.26
C PRO A 105 -3.09 -13.68 12.10
N GLU A 106 -3.62 -13.84 10.88
CA GLU A 106 -2.84 -14.02 9.65
C GLU A 106 -2.83 -12.78 8.76
N ALA A 107 -2.90 -11.58 9.36
CA ALA A 107 -2.74 -10.33 8.62
C ALA A 107 -1.40 -10.34 7.84
N PRO A 108 -1.42 -10.11 6.51
CA PRO A 108 -0.21 -10.01 5.71
C PRO A 108 0.70 -8.87 6.19
N SER A 109 2.02 -9.00 6.03
CA SER A 109 2.98 -7.96 6.41
C SER A 109 2.64 -6.59 5.80
N GLY A 110 2.24 -6.54 4.53
CA GLY A 110 1.86 -5.29 3.86
C GLY A 110 0.67 -4.56 4.53
N ILE A 111 -0.32 -5.30 5.06
CA ILE A 111 -1.44 -4.72 5.82
C ILE A 111 -0.93 -4.15 7.14
N LEU A 112 -0.07 -4.88 7.83
CA LEU A 112 0.52 -4.45 9.10
C LEU A 112 1.42 -3.22 8.92
N SER A 113 2.22 -3.18 7.85
CA SER A 113 3.07 -2.04 7.48
C SER A 113 2.28 -0.79 7.15
N GLU A 114 1.17 -0.92 6.42
CA GLU A 114 0.29 0.21 6.13
C GLU A 114 -0.47 0.66 7.39
N MET A 115 -0.93 -0.27 8.23
CA MET A 115 -1.53 0.09 9.52
C MET A 115 -0.53 0.83 10.41
N SER A 116 0.73 0.42 10.45
CA SER A 116 1.80 1.16 11.13
C SER A 116 1.96 2.58 10.57
N SER A 117 1.95 2.73 9.24
CA SER A 117 2.00 4.04 8.57
C SER A 117 0.83 4.94 8.96
N ILE A 118 -0.38 4.37 9.06
CA ILE A 118 -1.59 5.08 9.47
C ILE A 118 -1.47 5.55 10.93
N GLU A 119 -1.04 4.68 11.83
CA GLU A 119 -0.87 5.01 13.24
C GLU A 119 0.22 6.08 13.46
N LEU A 120 1.28 6.09 12.65
CA LEU A 120 2.25 7.19 12.62
C LEU A 120 1.61 8.53 12.23
N SER A 121 0.80 8.55 11.16
CA SER A 121 0.06 9.74 10.74
C SER A 121 -0.92 10.25 11.81
N LEU A 122 -1.42 9.36 12.67
CA LEU A 122 -2.28 9.70 13.81
C LEU A 122 -1.49 10.10 15.08
N GLY A 123 -0.17 9.98 15.08
CA GLY A 123 0.67 10.21 16.26
C GLY A 123 0.59 9.11 17.32
N HIS A 124 0.01 7.95 17.00
CA HIS A 124 -0.11 6.80 17.89
C HIS A 124 1.16 5.93 17.87
N PHE A 125 2.29 6.49 18.31
CA PHE A 125 3.62 5.89 18.12
C PHE A 125 3.75 4.47 18.71
N LYS A 126 3.13 4.18 19.86
CA LYS A 126 3.17 2.84 20.45
C LYS A 126 2.41 1.79 19.62
N SER A 127 1.29 2.20 19.04
CA SER A 127 0.49 1.36 18.14
C SER A 127 1.26 1.11 16.84
N ALA A 128 1.86 2.17 16.28
CA ALA A 128 2.71 2.09 15.10
C ALA A 128 3.89 1.13 15.29
N GLU A 129 4.60 1.22 16.42
CA GLU A 129 5.68 0.30 16.80
C GLU A 129 5.20 -1.16 16.82
N ASN A 130 4.08 -1.43 17.48
CA ASN A 130 3.53 -2.78 17.60
C ASN A 130 3.15 -3.38 16.23
N TYR A 131 2.54 -2.60 15.34
CA TYR A 131 2.22 -3.07 13.98
C TYR A 131 3.47 -3.27 13.13
N ALA A 132 4.46 -2.36 13.23
CA ALA A 132 5.72 -2.51 12.52
C ALA A 132 6.51 -3.74 12.97
N GLN A 133 6.57 -4.02 14.28
CA GLN A 133 7.20 -5.23 14.83
C GLN A 133 6.55 -6.51 14.29
N GLN A 134 5.23 -6.57 14.26
CA GLN A 134 4.52 -7.71 13.66
C GLN A 134 4.82 -7.85 12.17
N ALA A 135 4.86 -6.74 11.43
CA ALA A 135 5.17 -6.75 10.01
C ALA A 135 6.58 -7.30 9.71
N VAL A 136 7.61 -6.85 10.44
CA VAL A 136 8.99 -7.35 10.24
C VAL A 136 9.16 -8.81 10.70
N MET A 137 8.38 -9.26 11.68
CA MET A 137 8.34 -10.68 12.07
C MET A 137 7.75 -11.56 10.96
N LYS A 138 6.71 -11.09 10.27
CA LYS A 138 6.08 -11.81 9.15
C LYS A 138 6.93 -11.73 7.87
N ASN A 139 7.57 -10.59 7.63
CA ASN A 139 8.47 -10.39 6.49
C ASN A 139 9.72 -9.60 6.91
N PRO A 140 10.85 -10.29 7.14
CA PRO A 140 12.11 -9.64 7.50
C PRO A 140 12.73 -8.75 6.40
N GLU A 141 12.18 -8.72 5.18
CA GLU A 141 12.59 -7.81 4.09
C GLU A 141 11.66 -6.61 3.91
N ASP A 142 10.69 -6.41 4.82
CA ASP A 142 9.77 -5.27 4.77
C ASP A 142 10.46 -3.97 5.21
N TYR A 143 11.15 -3.32 4.27
CA TYR A 143 11.86 -2.07 4.52
C TYR A 143 10.92 -0.92 4.94
N ILE A 144 9.64 -0.94 4.55
CA ILE A 144 8.64 0.05 4.97
C ILE A 144 8.32 -0.14 6.45
N ALA A 145 8.14 -1.39 6.90
CA ALA A 145 7.94 -1.70 8.31
C ALA A 145 9.13 -1.25 9.17
N TYR A 146 10.37 -1.49 8.73
CA TYR A 146 11.55 -1.01 9.44
C TYR A 146 11.65 0.53 9.50
N GLN A 147 11.31 1.22 8.42
CA GLN A 147 11.24 2.68 8.43
C GLN A 147 10.22 3.16 9.46
N ASN A 148 9.02 2.58 9.46
CA ASN A 148 7.96 2.95 10.38
C ASN A 148 8.33 2.63 11.83
N LEU A 149 8.97 1.48 12.07
CA LEU A 149 9.51 1.12 13.38
C LEU A 149 10.52 2.16 13.87
N GLY A 150 11.43 2.59 13.01
CA GLY A 150 12.40 3.63 13.34
C GLY A 150 11.74 4.97 13.69
N ILE A 151 10.76 5.43 12.90
CA ILE A 151 10.02 6.67 13.17
C ILE A 151 9.24 6.58 14.50
N ALA A 152 8.58 5.45 14.74
CA ALA A 152 7.82 5.21 15.97
C ALA A 152 8.72 5.20 17.21
N LEU A 153 9.91 4.62 17.11
CA LEU A 153 10.88 4.56 18.21
C LEU A 153 11.55 5.92 18.45
N GLU A 154 11.87 6.65 17.38
CA GLU A 154 12.42 8.01 17.45
C GLU A 154 11.44 8.96 18.15
N SER A 155 10.16 8.88 17.79
CA SER A 155 9.09 9.68 18.42
C SER A 155 8.83 9.31 19.88
N GLN A 156 9.35 8.17 20.33
CA GLN A 156 9.35 7.71 21.72
C GLN A 156 10.71 7.94 22.40
N GLU A 157 11.61 8.72 21.79
CA GLU A 157 12.96 9.04 22.29
C GLU A 157 13.87 7.81 22.48
N ASN A 158 13.52 6.67 21.88
CA ASN A 158 14.36 5.47 21.90
C ASN A 158 15.34 5.47 20.72
N HIS A 159 16.22 6.46 20.70
CA HIS A 159 17.13 6.73 19.58
C HIS A 159 18.00 5.51 19.18
N PRO A 160 18.61 4.75 20.11
CA PRO A 160 19.43 3.60 19.72
C PRO A 160 18.63 2.48 19.06
N ALA A 161 17.36 2.28 19.45
CA ALA A 161 16.51 1.29 18.81
C ALA A 161 16.01 1.77 17.43
N ALA A 162 15.70 3.06 17.31
CA ALA A 162 15.35 3.66 16.03
C ALA A 162 16.48 3.53 15.01
N GLU A 163 17.73 3.79 15.42
CA GLU A 163 18.92 3.61 14.58
C GLU A 163 19.00 2.19 14.00
N ARG A 164 18.87 1.16 14.85
CA ARG A 164 18.90 -0.24 14.42
C ARG A 164 17.81 -0.55 13.40
N ALA A 165 16.60 -0.04 13.62
CA ALA A 165 15.49 -0.21 12.69
C ALA A 165 15.78 0.48 11.35
N PHE A 166 16.26 1.73 11.36
CA PHE A 166 16.60 2.46 10.14
C PHE A 166 17.71 1.78 9.34
N ARG A 167 18.79 1.34 10.00
CA ARG A 167 19.88 0.61 9.33
C ARG A 167 19.37 -0.68 8.71
N LYS A 168 18.50 -1.43 9.40
CA LYS A 168 17.93 -2.67 8.87
C LYS A 168 16.99 -2.44 7.68
N GLY A 169 16.19 -1.37 7.74
CA GLY A 169 15.37 -0.95 6.59
C GLY A 169 16.22 -0.56 5.39
N LEU A 170 17.35 0.12 5.62
CA LEU A 170 18.25 0.53 4.55
C LEU A 170 18.93 -0.67 3.85
N GLU A 171 19.27 -1.74 4.58
CA GLU A 171 19.84 -2.98 4.02
C GLU A 171 18.93 -3.66 2.98
N THR A 172 17.61 -3.54 3.15
CA THR A 172 16.60 -4.22 2.33
C THR A 172 15.81 -3.28 1.43
N TRP A 173 16.23 -2.01 1.37
CA TRP A 173 15.50 -0.95 0.71
C TRP A 173 15.35 -1.17 -0.79
N LYS A 174 14.16 -0.90 -1.32
CA LYS A 174 13.87 -0.93 -2.77
C LYS A 174 13.38 0.44 -3.22
N GLY A 175 14.02 1.00 -4.25
CA GLY A 175 13.74 2.34 -4.76
C GLY A 175 14.69 3.39 -4.19
N ASP A 176 14.21 4.62 -4.03
CA ASP A 176 15.01 5.75 -3.54
C ASP A 176 15.17 5.70 -2.01
N PRO A 177 16.40 5.48 -1.46
CA PRO A 177 16.64 5.36 -0.02
C PRO A 177 16.77 6.70 0.69
N THR A 178 16.73 7.83 -0.03
CA THR A 178 16.95 9.14 0.60
C THR A 178 16.00 9.45 1.77
N PRO A 179 14.72 9.03 1.81
CA PRO A 179 13.87 9.27 2.97
C PRO A 179 14.34 8.55 4.25
N ILE A 180 14.75 7.28 4.16
CA ILE A 180 15.24 6.55 5.33
C ILE A 180 16.65 7.00 5.74
N MET A 181 17.49 7.40 4.78
CA MET A 181 18.80 7.99 5.06
C MET A 181 18.68 9.31 5.83
N ASN A 182 17.72 10.16 5.44
CA ASN A 182 17.41 11.39 6.16
C ASN A 182 17.04 11.12 7.62
N ASN A 183 16.12 10.18 7.85
CA ASN A 183 15.69 9.82 9.19
C ASN A 183 16.84 9.24 10.04
N LEU A 184 17.65 8.36 9.44
CA LEU A 184 18.84 7.81 10.11
C LEU A 184 19.82 8.93 10.49
N ALA A 185 20.09 9.88 9.60
CA ALA A 185 21.02 10.96 9.88
C ALA A 185 20.52 11.90 10.99
N LEU A 186 19.23 12.23 11.01
CA LEU A 186 18.64 13.04 12.08
C LEU A 186 18.71 12.30 13.43
N ASN A 187 18.38 11.01 13.44
CA ASN A 187 18.52 10.17 14.63
C ASN A 187 19.99 10.09 15.11
N LEU A 188 20.96 9.93 14.22
CA LEU A 188 22.38 9.93 14.55
C LEU A 188 22.82 11.29 15.13
N ALA A 189 22.34 12.39 14.56
CA ALA A 189 22.64 13.72 15.05
C ALA A 189 22.08 13.95 16.47
N THR A 190 20.86 13.50 16.76
CA THR A 190 20.27 13.55 18.11
C THR A 190 21.10 12.77 19.13
N GLN A 191 21.72 11.67 18.71
CA GLN A 191 22.63 10.88 19.55
C GLN A 191 24.05 11.48 19.67
N GLY A 192 24.34 12.59 18.99
CA GLY A 192 25.66 13.22 18.97
C GLY A 192 26.65 12.62 17.97
N TYR A 193 26.24 11.67 17.14
CA TYR A 193 27.06 11.08 16.07
C TYR A 193 27.07 11.99 14.82
N ILE A 194 27.51 13.24 15.01
CA ILE A 194 27.40 14.31 14.00
C ILE A 194 28.15 13.98 12.71
N ASP A 195 29.38 13.48 12.80
CA ASP A 195 30.19 13.16 11.61
C ASP A 195 29.54 12.08 10.74
N GLU A 196 28.96 11.05 11.35
CA GLU A 196 28.27 9.99 10.61
C GLU A 196 26.96 10.53 9.99
N ALA A 197 26.20 11.35 10.73
CA ALA A 197 25.01 12.00 10.20
C ALA A 197 25.30 12.84 8.95
N ILE A 198 26.39 13.62 8.95
CA ILE A 198 26.84 14.40 7.79
C ILE A 198 27.18 13.47 6.62
N GLN A 199 27.91 12.39 6.85
CA GLN A 199 28.27 11.43 5.79
C GLN A 199 27.03 10.80 5.14
N ILE A 200 26.02 10.44 5.94
CA ILE A 200 24.76 9.88 5.43
C ILE A 200 23.99 10.94 4.62
N LEU A 201 23.89 12.18 5.10
CA LEU A 201 23.19 13.25 4.38
C LEU A 201 23.89 13.66 3.08
N GLU A 202 25.23 13.63 3.03
CA GLU A 202 25.97 13.86 1.79
C GLU A 202 25.73 12.75 0.76
N LYS A 203 25.69 11.48 1.20
CA LYS A 203 25.29 10.37 0.32
C LYS A 203 23.85 10.55 -0.17
N ALA A 204 22.92 10.95 0.69
CA ALA A 204 21.53 11.20 0.29
C ALA A 204 21.44 12.36 -0.72
N LYS A 205 22.19 13.44 -0.51
CA LYS A 205 22.27 14.58 -1.44
C LYS A 205 22.83 14.17 -2.80
N ALA A 206 23.84 13.31 -2.83
CA ALA A 206 24.39 12.80 -4.09
C ALA A 206 23.37 11.95 -4.88
N LEU A 207 22.51 11.20 -4.19
CA LEU A 207 21.45 10.39 -4.81
C LEU A 207 20.24 11.21 -5.27
N SER A 208 19.93 12.31 -4.58
CA SER A 208 18.81 13.20 -4.92
C SER A 208 19.17 14.67 -4.69
N PRO A 209 19.92 15.29 -5.62
CA PRO A 209 20.43 16.64 -5.46
C PRO A 209 19.34 17.71 -5.26
N ASP A 210 18.16 17.47 -5.82
CA ASP A 210 17.05 18.45 -5.83
C ASP A 210 16.14 18.36 -4.59
N ARG A 211 16.40 17.43 -3.65
CA ARG A 211 15.62 17.30 -2.41
C ARG A 211 16.05 18.37 -1.40
N ILE A 212 15.32 19.47 -1.39
CA ILE A 212 15.52 20.63 -0.48
C ILE A 212 15.61 20.21 0.99
N GLU A 213 14.82 19.21 1.41
CA GLU A 213 14.82 18.71 2.79
C GLU A 213 16.20 18.17 3.21
N ILE A 214 16.86 17.39 2.34
CA ILE A 214 18.19 16.81 2.60
C ILE A 214 19.22 17.93 2.76
N GLU A 215 19.19 18.90 1.86
CA GLU A 215 20.12 20.04 1.91
C GLU A 215 19.92 20.88 3.18
N ARG A 216 18.65 21.14 3.56
CA ARG A 216 18.30 21.83 4.79
C ARG A 216 18.84 21.08 6.01
N ASN A 217 18.58 19.78 6.11
CA ASN A 217 18.99 18.98 7.26
C ASN A 217 20.52 18.87 7.33
N LEU A 218 21.21 18.76 6.20
CA LEU A 218 22.67 18.79 6.15
C LEU A 218 23.26 20.09 6.69
N ARG A 219 22.66 21.26 6.37
CA ARG A 219 23.09 22.54 6.94
C ARG A 219 22.88 22.59 8.45
N ILE A 220 21.74 22.10 8.94
CA ILE A 220 21.43 22.06 10.37
C ILE A 220 22.43 21.17 11.11
N VAL A 221 22.67 19.96 10.63
CA VAL A 221 23.59 19.00 11.28
C VAL A 221 25.03 19.52 11.28
N ARG A 222 25.48 20.18 10.21
CA ARG A 222 26.80 20.83 10.18
C ARG A 222 26.94 21.91 11.24
N ALA A 223 25.94 22.77 11.39
CA ALA A 223 25.95 23.82 12.39
C ALA A 223 26.01 23.25 13.83
N LEU A 224 25.35 22.11 14.09
CA LEU A 224 25.46 21.42 15.39
C LEU A 224 26.89 20.96 15.69
N GLY A 225 27.61 20.46 14.68
CA GLY A 225 29.00 20.02 14.82
C GLY A 225 30.00 21.16 15.06
N GLU A 226 29.71 22.36 14.56
CA GLU A 226 30.56 23.55 14.79
C GLU A 226 30.40 24.15 16.20
N THR A 227 29.30 23.83 16.89
CA THR A 227 28.99 24.33 18.24
C THR A 227 29.36 23.36 19.38
N SER A 228 29.78 22.15 19.03
CA SER A 228 30.11 21.05 19.97
C SER A 228 31.61 21.03 20.30
#